data_AF-A0A285HD84-F1
#
_entry.id   AF-A0A285HD84-F1
#
_cell.length_a   1.000
_cell.length_b   1.000
_cell.length_c   1.000
_cell.angle_alpha   90.00
_cell.angle_beta   90.00
_cell.angle_gamma   90.00
#
_symmetry.space_group_name_H-M   'P 1'
#
loop_
_entity.id
_entity.type
_entity.pdbx_description
1 polymer ?
#
loop_
_entity_poly.entity_id
_entity_poly.type
_entity_poly.pdbx_seq_one_letter_code
_entity_poly.pdbx_strand_id
1 'polypeptide(L)'
;MSKKSSQKYHDDYYPPKKSERGVAPADIVRELDPLVDYALEEGRKTGLRHAIMEVMLVSYLMGMGFDYDTAYMIVESWEVNERFPGEYDYRY
;
A
#
# COMPACT_ATOMS: atom_id res chain seq x y z
N MET A 1 10.57 -12.10 42.87
CA MET A 1 9.80 -10.87 42.55
C MET A 1 10.33 -10.26 41.26
N SER A 2 9.40 -10.05 40.33
CA SER A 2 9.37 -9.32 39.04
C SER A 2 10.64 -9.12 38.18
N LYS A 3 10.53 -9.62 36.93
CA LYS A 3 11.28 -9.18 35.75
C LYS A 3 11.02 -7.68 35.50
N LYS A 4 12.07 -6.90 35.25
CA LYS A 4 12.07 -5.64 34.47
C LYS A 4 12.95 -5.97 33.25
N SER A 5 12.66 -5.67 32.00
CA SER A 5 11.97 -4.53 31.40
C SER A 5 11.58 -4.95 29.98
N SER A 6 10.28 -4.99 29.66
CA SER A 6 9.77 -5.23 28.31
C SER A 6 8.88 -4.07 27.85
N GLN A 7 9.32 -2.83 27.98
CA GLN A 7 8.55 -1.71 27.44
C GLN A 7 9.53 -0.56 27.15
N LYS A 8 10.20 -0.63 26.00
CA LYS A 8 10.99 0.50 25.48
C LYS A 8 10.89 0.66 23.96
N TYR A 9 9.80 0.15 23.40
CA TYR A 9 9.35 0.39 22.05
C TYR A 9 7.85 0.69 22.17
N HIS A 10 7.34 1.67 21.42
CA HIS A 10 5.97 2.22 21.44
C HIS A 10 5.74 3.42 22.35
N ASP A 11 6.24 4.59 21.97
CA ASP A 11 5.49 5.84 22.21
C ASP A 11 5.74 6.89 21.10
N ASP A 12 6.89 6.85 20.43
CA ASP A 12 7.23 7.85 19.39
C ASP A 12 6.67 7.53 17.98
N TYR A 13 5.94 6.43 17.82
CA TYR A 13 5.33 6.01 16.54
C TYR A 13 3.80 6.08 16.57
N TYR A 14 3.23 7.02 17.33
CA TYR A 14 1.83 7.38 17.14
C TYR A 14 1.76 8.51 16.09
N PRO A 15 1.22 8.28 14.88
CA PRO A 15 0.88 9.38 14.01
C PRO A 15 -0.09 10.32 14.75
N PRO A 16 -0.05 11.64 14.46
CA PRO A 16 -0.91 12.60 15.13
C PRO A 16 -2.36 12.12 15.09
N LYS A 17 -3.09 12.25 16.21
CA LYS A 17 -4.47 11.76 16.39
C LYS A 17 -5.45 12.25 15.32
N LYS A 18 -5.07 13.28 14.57
CA LYS A 18 -5.67 13.72 13.32
C LYS A 18 -4.54 14.14 12.40
N SER A 19 -4.56 13.71 11.14
CA SER A 19 -3.78 14.40 10.10
C SER A 19 -4.20 15.88 10.06
N GLU A 20 -3.39 16.77 9.48
CA GLU A 20 -3.77 18.20 9.30
C GLU A 20 -5.14 18.38 8.61
N ARG A 21 -5.61 17.33 7.91
CA ARG A 21 -6.91 17.22 7.25
C ARG A 21 -8.05 16.64 8.12
N GLY A 22 -7.80 16.32 9.38
CA GLY A 22 -8.81 15.77 10.30
C GLY A 22 -9.05 14.26 10.17
N VAL A 23 -8.34 13.56 9.30
CA VAL A 23 -8.53 12.12 9.02
C VAL A 23 -7.82 11.28 10.09
N ALA A 24 -8.53 10.31 10.68
CA ALA A 24 -7.96 9.38 11.64
C ALA A 24 -7.16 8.28 10.91
N PRO A 25 -6.03 7.81 11.48
CA PRO A 25 -5.25 6.72 10.87
C PRO A 25 -6.06 5.47 10.53
N ALA A 26 -7.06 5.13 11.34
CA ALA A 26 -7.93 3.98 11.10
C ALA A 26 -8.82 4.13 9.85
N ASP A 27 -9.23 5.36 9.51
CA ASP A 27 -10.00 5.62 8.28
C ASP A 27 -9.12 5.42 7.06
N ILE A 28 -7.86 5.85 7.12
CA ILE A 28 -6.87 5.65 6.05
C ILE A 28 -6.61 4.16 5.84
N VAL A 29 -6.41 3.39 6.92
CA VAL A 29 -6.22 1.94 6.83
C VAL A 29 -7.43 1.27 6.20
N ARG A 30 -8.65 1.61 6.63
CA ARG A 30 -9.89 1.05 6.09
C ARG A 30 -10.10 1.40 4.60
N GLU A 31 -9.66 2.58 4.17
CA GLU A 31 -9.73 3.00 2.77
C GLU A 31 -8.73 2.23 1.89
N LEU A 32 -7.56 1.88 2.42
CA LEU A 32 -6.51 1.16 1.70
C LEU A 32 -6.58 -0.38 1.80
N ASP A 33 -7.34 -0.91 2.77
CA ASP A 33 -7.46 -2.36 3.00
C ASP A 33 -7.83 -3.15 1.73
N PRO A 34 -8.80 -2.71 0.89
CA PRO A 34 -9.13 -3.41 -0.34
C PRO A 34 -7.96 -3.49 -1.33
N LEU A 35 -7.12 -2.44 -1.39
CA LEU A 35 -5.94 -2.40 -2.25
C LEU A 35 -4.85 -3.35 -1.74
N VAL A 36 -4.72 -3.49 -0.41
CA VAL A 36 -3.80 -4.44 0.22
C VAL A 36 -4.25 -5.88 -0.03
N ASP A 37 -5.53 -6.18 0.17
CA ASP A 37 -6.10 -7.51 -0.08
C ASP A 37 -5.93 -7.92 -1.54
N TYR A 38 -6.17 -6.99 -2.47
CA TYR A 38 -5.91 -7.19 -3.89
C TYR A 38 -4.44 -7.51 -4.15
N ALA A 39 -3.50 -6.75 -3.59
CA ALA A 39 -2.07 -6.97 -3.79
C ALA A 39 -1.57 -8.31 -3.22
N LEU A 40 -2.18 -8.81 -2.15
CA LEU A 40 -1.88 -10.14 -1.62
C LEU A 40 -2.34 -11.25 -2.56
N GLU A 41 -3.48 -11.07 -3.21
CA GLU A 41 -3.96 -12.01 -4.22
C GLU A 41 -3.13 -11.94 -5.50
N GLU A 42 -2.82 -10.73 -5.96
CA GLU A 42 -2.04 -10.51 -7.18
C GLU A 42 -0.59 -10.97 -7.01
N GLY A 43 -0.02 -10.73 -5.84
CA GLY A 43 1.32 -11.21 -5.48
C GLY A 43 1.47 -12.73 -5.53
N ARG A 44 0.38 -13.51 -5.46
CA ARG A 44 0.40 -14.97 -5.67
C ARG A 44 0.50 -15.35 -7.15
N LYS A 45 0.03 -14.50 -8.05
CA LYS A 45 -0.01 -14.74 -9.50
C LYS A 45 1.22 -14.19 -10.20
N THR A 46 1.54 -12.92 -9.95
CA THR A 46 2.56 -12.13 -10.66
C THR A 46 3.83 -11.93 -9.85
N GLY A 47 3.76 -12.14 -8.54
CA GLY A 47 4.87 -12.03 -7.61
C GLY A 47 4.80 -10.75 -6.78
N LEU A 48 5.35 -10.81 -5.56
CA LEU A 48 5.23 -9.74 -4.56
C LEU A 48 5.72 -8.37 -5.05
N ARG A 49 6.79 -8.33 -5.87
CA ARG A 49 7.34 -7.08 -6.40
C ARG A 49 6.33 -6.35 -7.29
N HIS A 50 5.66 -7.09 -8.18
CA HIS A 50 4.69 -6.55 -9.12
C HIS A 50 3.48 -5.97 -8.36
N ALA A 51 2.89 -6.79 -7.49
CA ALA A 51 1.75 -6.36 -6.68
C ALA A 51 2.06 -5.14 -5.79
N ILE A 52 3.25 -5.05 -5.19
CA ILE A 52 3.66 -3.86 -4.43
C ILE A 52 3.78 -2.64 -5.35
N MET A 53 4.34 -2.80 -6.56
CA MET A 53 4.45 -1.71 -7.52
C MET A 53 3.07 -1.15 -7.88
N GLU A 54 2.12 -2.03 -8.15
CA GLU A 54 0.75 -1.67 -8.47
C GLU A 54 0.09 -0.86 -7.34
N VAL A 55 0.20 -1.33 -6.09
CA VAL A 55 -0.27 -0.58 -4.90
C VAL A 55 0.34 0.82 -4.83
N MET A 56 1.66 0.93 -5.06
CA MET A 56 2.36 2.21 -5.01
C MET A 56 1.87 3.17 -6.11
N LEU A 57 1.63 2.66 -7.31
CA LEU A 57 1.14 3.47 -8.44
C LEU A 57 -0.31 3.91 -8.23
N VAL A 58 -1.20 3.03 -7.78
CA VAL A 58 -2.60 3.39 -7.43
C VAL A 58 -2.63 4.44 -6.32
N SER A 59 -1.85 4.22 -5.26
CA SER A 59 -1.75 5.18 -4.14
C SER A 59 -1.21 6.54 -4.58
N TYR A 60 -0.26 6.56 -5.53
CA TYR A 60 0.29 7.80 -6.09
C TYR A 60 -0.76 8.58 -6.88
N LEU A 61 -1.55 7.91 -7.73
CA LEU A 61 -2.65 8.53 -8.47
C LEU A 61 -3.75 9.04 -7.54
N MET A 62 -4.11 8.29 -6.50
CA MET A 62 -5.04 8.76 -5.46
C MET A 62 -4.52 10.03 -4.77
N GLY A 63 -3.21 10.10 -4.49
CA GLY A 63 -2.56 11.30 -3.97
C GLY A 63 -2.61 12.52 -4.92
N MET A 64 -2.76 12.29 -6.22
CA MET A 64 -2.96 13.34 -7.23
C MET A 64 -4.44 13.74 -7.41
N GLY A 65 -5.37 13.08 -6.73
CA GLY A 65 -6.79 13.44 -6.71
C GLY A 65 -7.70 12.55 -7.57
N PHE A 66 -7.20 11.43 -8.10
CA PHE A 66 -8.04 10.41 -8.71
C PHE A 66 -8.78 9.60 -7.62
N ASP A 67 -10.01 9.18 -7.87
CA ASP A 67 -10.66 8.16 -7.04
C ASP A 67 -10.02 6.78 -7.27
N TYR A 68 -10.29 5.84 -6.36
CA TYR A 68 -9.70 4.49 -6.39
C TYR A 68 -9.95 3.76 -7.72
N ASP A 69 -11.18 3.73 -8.21
CA ASP A 69 -11.55 2.98 -9.41
C ASP A 69 -10.85 3.57 -10.64
N THR A 70 -10.82 4.89 -10.75
CA THR A 70 -10.10 5.59 -11.83
C THR A 70 -8.58 5.34 -11.75
N ALA A 71 -7.99 5.43 -10.56
CA ALA A 71 -6.57 5.17 -10.35
C ALA A 71 -6.19 3.74 -10.72
N TYR A 72 -6.98 2.76 -10.24
CA TYR A 72 -6.81 1.34 -10.55
C TYR A 72 -6.84 1.09 -12.06
N MET A 73 -7.89 1.55 -12.75
CA MET A 73 -8.03 1.37 -14.20
C MET A 73 -6.89 2.02 -15.01
N ILE A 74 -6.34 3.15 -14.54
CA ILE A 74 -5.17 3.77 -15.18
C ILE A 74 -3.94 2.86 -15.04
N VAL A 75 -3.68 2.32 -13.84
CA VAL A 75 -2.52 1.46 -13.60
C VAL A 75 -2.62 0.16 -14.39
N GLU A 76 -3.78 -0.51 -14.37
CA GLU A 76 -4.08 -1.69 -15.18
C GLU A 76 -3.80 -1.46 -16.67
N SER A 77 -4.13 -0.27 -17.19
CA SER A 77 -3.92 0.07 -18.60
C SER A 77 -2.45 0.15 -19.02
N TRP A 78 -1.51 0.24 -18.06
CA TRP A 78 -0.08 0.28 -18.35
C TRP A 78 0.50 -1.11 -18.56
N GLU A 79 -0.21 -2.15 -18.15
CA GLU A 79 0.29 -3.51 -18.22
C GLU A 79 0.14 -4.14 -19.61
N VAL A 80 1.11 -4.99 -19.96
CA VAL A 80 1.04 -5.83 -21.16
C VAL A 80 1.45 -7.25 -20.76
N ASN A 81 0.48 -8.16 -20.75
CA ASN A 81 0.63 -9.53 -20.23
C ASN A 81 1.02 -9.57 -18.74
N GLU A 82 0.26 -8.89 -17.88
CA GLU A 82 0.45 -8.86 -16.41
C GLU A 82 1.82 -8.31 -15.98
N ARG A 83 2.31 -7.29 -16.70
CA ARG A 83 3.65 -6.70 -16.49
C ARG A 83 3.69 -5.23 -16.85
N PHE A 84 4.32 -4.45 -15.97
CA PHE A 84 4.61 -3.04 -16.25
C PHE A 84 5.77 -2.84 -17.23
N PRO A 85 5.80 -1.70 -17.95
CA PRO A 85 6.95 -1.30 -18.75
C PRO A 85 8.20 -1.20 -17.88
N GLY A 86 9.27 -1.93 -18.24
CA GLY A 86 10.53 -1.93 -17.49
C GLY A 86 10.56 -2.88 -16.29
N GLU A 87 9.47 -3.60 -16.04
CA GLU A 87 9.47 -4.73 -15.10
C GLU A 87 10.09 -5.97 -15.78
N TYR A 88 11.41 -6.03 -15.71
CA TYR A 88 12.16 -7.23 -16.06
C TYR A 88 12.42 -8.07 -14.80
N ASP A 89 12.47 -9.39 -14.99
CA ASP A 89 12.65 -10.38 -13.93
C ASP A 89 14.05 -10.27 -13.30
N TYR A 90 14.19 -9.46 -12.24
CA TYR A 90 15.41 -9.40 -11.43
C TYR A 90 15.45 -10.59 -10.46
N ARG A 91 15.45 -11.82 -10.98
CA ARG A 91 15.80 -12.99 -10.16
C ARG A 91 17.31 -12.99 -9.97
N TYR A 92 17.74 -12.72 -8.74
CA TYR A 92 19.02 -13.19 -8.21
C TYR A 92 18.83 -14.57 -7.59
#